data_AF-A0A945A4A5-F1
#
_entry.id   AF-A0A945A4A5-F1
#
_cell.length_a   1.000
_cell.length_b   1.000
_cell.length_c   1.000
_cell.angle_alpha   90.00
_cell.angle_beta   90.00
_cell.angle_gamma   90.00
#
_symmetry.space_group_name_H-M   'P 1'
#
loop_
_entity.id
_entity.type
_entity.pdbx_description
1 polymer ?
#
loop_
_entity_poly.entity_id
_entity_poly.type
_entity_poly.pdbx_seq_one_letter_code
_entity_poly.pdbx_strand_id
1 'polypeptide(L)'
;MPIGSTTVVTPGTAVAVATSGNAVSAVSFRARADNTGAVYVGDSSVDSSNGYRLEPGDELNLSFRETIDLRRFFVDADTASDGVDFAGVAA
;
A
#
# COMPACT_ATOMS: atom_id res chain seq x y z
N MET A 1 -7.46 -2.32 -14.87
CA MET A 1 -6.45 -2.47 -13.81
C MET A 1 -6.57 -1.25 -12.91
N PRO A 2 -7.07 -1.38 -11.67
CA PRO A 2 -7.07 -0.27 -10.72
C PRO A 2 -5.64 0.19 -10.45
N ILE A 3 -5.33 1.42 -10.83
CA ILE A 3 -4.06 2.08 -10.47
C ILE A 3 -4.40 3.30 -9.62
N GLY A 4 -3.55 3.61 -8.66
CA GLY A 4 -3.77 4.74 -7.78
C GLY A 4 -2.56 5.03 -6.94
N SER A 5 -2.71 6.05 -6.11
CA SER A 5 -1.66 6.51 -5.22
C SER A 5 -2.28 6.82 -3.86
N THR A 6 -1.61 6.40 -2.79
CA THR A 6 -2.07 6.63 -1.42
C THR A 6 -0.99 7.35 -0.65
N THR A 7 -1.38 8.41 0.05
CA THR A 7 -0.49 9.23 0.86
C THR A 7 -0.99 9.23 2.29
N VAL A 8 -0.09 8.97 3.22
CA VAL A 8 -0.36 8.96 4.65
C VAL A 8 -0.12 10.36 5.17
N VAL A 9 -1.19 11.05 5.55
CA VAL A 9 -1.09 12.44 6.04
C VAL A 9 -0.63 12.48 7.49
N THR A 10 -1.01 11.46 8.27
CA THR A 10 -0.69 11.36 9.69
C THR A 10 0.06 10.05 9.94
N PRO A 11 1.34 10.10 10.34
CA PRO A 11 2.09 8.91 10.72
C PRO A 11 1.40 8.10 11.80
N GLY A 12 1.50 6.77 11.72
CA GLY A 12 0.83 5.85 12.63
C GLY A 12 -0.67 5.71 12.37
N THR A 13 -1.14 6.04 11.16
CA THR A 13 -2.53 5.88 10.74
C THR A 13 -2.59 5.01 9.49
N ALA A 14 -3.20 3.84 9.62
CA ALA A 14 -3.48 2.97 8.48
C ALA A 14 -4.47 3.61 7.50
N VAL A 15 -4.03 3.87 6.28
CA VAL A 15 -4.83 4.43 5.18
C VAL A 15 -5.13 3.35 4.15
N ALA A 16 -6.40 3.15 3.82
CA ALA A 16 -6.80 2.17 2.79
C ALA A 16 -6.27 2.58 1.41
N VAL A 17 -5.64 1.67 0.68
CA VAL A 17 -5.12 1.98 -0.68
C VAL A 17 -6.22 2.10 -1.72
N ALA A 18 -7.35 1.42 -1.55
CA ALA A 18 -8.50 1.55 -2.42
C ALA A 18 -9.78 1.78 -1.61
N THR A 19 -10.62 2.69 -2.10
CA THR A 19 -11.95 2.95 -1.54
C THR A 19 -13.06 2.19 -2.27
N SER A 20 -12.78 1.66 -3.46
CA SER A 20 -13.70 0.84 -4.25
C SER A 20 -13.22 -0.62 -4.29
N GLY A 21 -14.18 -1.53 -4.14
CA GLY A 21 -13.91 -2.97 -4.12
C GLY A 21 -13.53 -3.47 -5.51
N ASN A 22 -12.25 -3.73 -5.73
CA ASN A 22 -11.76 -4.28 -6.98
C ASN A 22 -11.12 -5.64 -6.70
N ALA A 23 -11.68 -6.66 -7.35
CA ALA A 23 -11.22 -8.02 -7.26
C ALA A 23 -9.94 -8.16 -8.13
N VAL A 24 -8.79 -8.37 -7.50
CA VAL A 24 -7.47 -8.43 -8.15
C VAL A 24 -6.79 -9.78 -7.94
N SER A 25 -6.07 -10.24 -8.95
CA SER A 25 -5.24 -11.46 -8.92
C SER A 25 -3.79 -11.15 -8.54
N ALA A 26 -3.35 -9.91 -8.72
CA ALA A 26 -2.06 -9.42 -8.27
C ALA A 26 -2.12 -7.93 -7.92
N VAL A 27 -1.23 -7.47 -7.05
CA VAL A 27 -1.05 -6.06 -6.72
C VAL A 27 0.44 -5.74 -6.57
N SER A 28 0.85 -4.63 -7.16
CA SER A 28 2.16 -4.04 -6.97
C SER A 28 2.02 -2.79 -6.12
N PHE A 29 2.86 -2.63 -5.11
CA PHE A 29 3.00 -1.43 -4.29
C PHE A 29 4.41 -0.90 -4.45
N ARG A 30 4.55 0.38 -4.79
CA ARG A 30 5.83 1.04 -4.91
C ARG A 30 5.90 2.24 -3.99
N ALA A 31 6.85 2.25 -3.07
CA ALA A 31 7.13 3.42 -2.26
C ALA A 31 7.70 4.52 -3.16
N ARG A 32 7.18 5.74 -3.02
CA ARG A 32 7.65 6.85 -3.83
C ARG A 32 9.10 7.18 -3.48
N ALA A 33 9.89 7.53 -4.50
CA ALA A 33 11.31 7.81 -4.33
C ALA A 33 11.58 9.12 -3.57
N ASP A 34 10.59 10.00 -3.49
CA ASP A 34 10.62 11.27 -2.74
C ASP A 34 10.11 11.13 -1.29
N ASN A 35 9.70 9.93 -0.86
CA ASN A 35 9.40 9.66 0.54
C ASN A 35 10.65 9.92 1.40
N THR A 36 10.42 10.46 2.59
CA THR A 36 11.50 10.81 3.52
C THR A 36 11.72 9.77 4.62
N GLY A 37 10.72 8.94 4.88
CA GLY A 37 10.77 7.76 5.75
C GLY A 37 10.28 6.50 5.04
N ALA A 38 10.16 5.42 5.83
CA ALA A 38 9.66 4.16 5.33
C ALA A 38 8.13 4.16 5.26
N VAL A 39 7.59 3.37 4.33
CA VAL A 39 6.15 3.10 4.23
C VAL A 39 5.90 1.63 4.54
N TYR A 40 4.80 1.34 5.20
CA TYR A 40 4.44 0.04 5.71
C TYR A 40 3.16 -0.43 5.03
N VAL A 41 3.19 -1.61 4.39
CA VAL A 41 2.02 -2.20 3.73
C VAL A 41 1.46 -3.33 4.58
N GLY A 42 0.14 -3.36 4.78
CA GLY A 42 -0.52 -4.39 5.59
C GLY A 42 -2.03 -4.33 5.51
N ASP A 43 -2.71 -4.72 6.59
CA ASP A 43 -4.16 -4.65 6.75
C ASP A 43 -4.59 -3.39 7.53
N SER A 44 -5.87 -3.29 7.89
CA SER A 44 -6.42 -2.13 8.61
C SER A 44 -5.75 -1.79 9.95
N SER A 45 -4.94 -2.70 10.50
CA SER A 45 -4.15 -2.51 11.72
C SER A 45 -2.66 -2.27 11.45
N VAL A 46 -2.28 -2.03 10.18
CA VAL A 46 -0.88 -1.82 9.80
C VAL A 46 -0.26 -0.64 10.58
N ASP A 47 0.92 -0.90 11.14
CA ASP A 47 1.78 0.09 11.77
C ASP A 47 3.26 -0.19 11.45
N SER A 48 4.15 0.66 11.94
CA SER A 48 5.61 0.54 11.75
C SER A 48 6.24 -0.71 12.39
N SER A 49 5.52 -1.43 13.26
CA SER A 49 5.97 -2.64 13.95
C SER A 49 5.48 -3.93 13.30
N ASN A 50 4.34 -3.91 12.61
CA ASN A 50 3.68 -5.10 12.07
C ASN A 50 3.58 -5.11 10.52
N GLY A 51 3.79 -3.97 9.87
CA GLY A 51 3.68 -3.83 8.42
C GLY A 51 4.92 -4.25 7.64
N TYR A 52 4.72 -4.55 6.37
CA TYR A 52 5.83 -4.79 5.45
C TYR A 52 6.50 -3.47 5.09
N ARG A 53 7.73 -3.27 5.57
CA ARG A 53 8.51 -2.05 5.37
C ARG A 53 9.02 -1.93 3.93
N LEU A 54 8.80 -0.78 3.32
CA LEU A 54 9.30 -0.36 2.02
C LEU A 54 10.11 0.93 2.19
N GLU A 55 11.36 0.90 1.75
CA GLU A 55 12.18 2.11 1.66
C GLU A 55 11.76 2.97 0.46
N PRO A 56 12.10 4.28 0.46
CA PRO A 56 11.87 5.13 -0.69
C PRO A 56 12.41 4.52 -1.99
N GLY A 57 11.53 4.27 -2.95
CA GLY A 57 11.85 3.65 -4.23
C GLY A 57 11.71 2.12 -4.29
N ASP A 58 11.50 1.44 -3.17
CA ASP A 58 11.27 -0.01 -3.12
C ASP A 58 9.91 -0.39 -3.70
N GLU A 59 9.82 -1.64 -4.17
CA GLU A 59 8.60 -2.21 -4.72
C GLU A 59 8.29 -3.59 -4.11
N LEU A 60 7.03 -3.76 -3.71
CA LEU A 60 6.45 -5.03 -3.27
C LEU A 60 5.46 -5.53 -4.33
N ASN A 61 5.69 -6.72 -4.84
CA ASN A 61 4.78 -7.40 -5.76
C ASN A 61 4.14 -8.60 -5.07
N LEU A 62 2.81 -8.59 -4.97
CA LEU A 62 2.02 -9.68 -4.40
C LEU A 62 1.15 -10.29 -5.50
N SER A 63 1.26 -11.61 -5.66
CA SER A 63 0.41 -12.39 -6.55
C SER A 63 -0.42 -13.36 -5.72
N PHE A 64 -1.71 -13.43 -6.02
CA PHE A 64 -2.66 -14.23 -5.26
C PHE A 64 -3.14 -15.41 -6.10
N ARG A 65 -3.30 -16.57 -5.45
CA ARG A 65 -3.89 -17.75 -6.09
C ARG A 65 -5.39 -17.57 -6.33
N GLU A 66 -6.05 -16.81 -5.47
CA GLU A 66 -7.47 -16.48 -5.54
C GLU A 66 -7.63 -14.96 -5.60
N THR A 67 -8.77 -14.50 -6.10
CA THR A 67 -9.04 -13.06 -6.22
C THR A 67 -9.21 -12.41 -4.85
N ILE A 68 -8.48 -11.32 -4.60
CA ILE A 68 -8.56 -10.54 -3.36
C ILE A 68 -9.09 -9.14 -3.64
N ASP A 69 -9.86 -8.56 -2.72
CA ASP A 69 -10.33 -7.18 -2.81
C ASP A 69 -9.23 -6.19 -2.37
N LEU A 70 -8.94 -5.19 -3.22
CA LEU A 70 -7.97 -4.14 -2.92
C LEU A 70 -8.25 -3.35 -1.63
N ARG A 71 -9.50 -3.29 -1.17
CA ARG A 71 -9.86 -2.60 0.09
C ARG A 71 -9.28 -3.25 1.34
N ARG A 72 -8.74 -4.46 1.23
CA ARG A 72 -8.10 -5.17 2.35
C ARG A 72 -6.68 -4.69 2.62
N PHE A 73 -6.08 -3.97 1.69
CA PHE A 73 -4.74 -3.42 1.84
C PHE A 73 -4.82 -2.00 2.39
N PHE A 74 -3.93 -1.73 3.34
CA PHE A 74 -3.73 -0.44 3.95
C PHE A 74 -2.24 -0.13 3.99
N VAL A 75 -1.95 1.15 4.13
CA VAL A 75 -0.59 1.67 4.20
C VAL A 75 -0.46 2.63 5.37
N ASP A 76 0.64 2.54 6.09
CA ASP A 76 1.07 3.50 7.10
C ASP A 76 2.46 4.03 6.75
N ALA A 77 2.87 5.18 7.27
CA ALA A 77 4.18 5.76 6.98
C ALA A 77 4.81 6.39 8.22
N ASP A 78 6.14 6.36 8.29
CA ASP A 78 6.90 7.00 9.36
C ASP A 78 6.79 8.54 9.32
N THR A 79 6.71 9.11 8.11
CA THR A 79 6.67 10.57 7.92
C THR A 79 5.38 10.99 7.24
N ALA A 80 4.86 12.15 7.66
CA ALA A 80 3.67 12.74 7.07
C ALA A 80 3.94 13.08 5.59
N SER A 81 2.95 12.83 4.74
CA SER A 81 2.99 13.02 3.27
C SER A 81 3.79 11.97 2.50
N ASP A 82 4.38 10.98 3.17
CA ASP A 82 4.94 9.81 2.50
C ASP A 82 3.81 8.90 1.99
N GLY A 83 4.09 8.09 0.97
CA GLY A 83 3.07 7.25 0.38
C GLY A 83 3.58 6.22 -0.62
N VAL A 84 2.64 5.49 -1.21
CA VAL A 84 2.92 4.50 -2.24
C VAL A 84 2.01 4.71 -3.45
N ASP A 85 2.52 4.30 -4.60
CA ASP A 85 1.72 4.07 -5.79
C ASP A 85 1.39 2.58 -5.87
N PHE A 86 0.18 2.24 -6.29
CA PHE A 86 -0.26 0.86 -6.42
C PHE A 86 -0.88 0.58 -7.78
N ALA A 87 -0.72 -0.66 -8.22
CA ALA A 87 -1.34 -1.17 -9.44
C ALA A 87 -1.88 -2.58 -9.21
N GLY A 88 -3.19 -2.75 -9.33
CA GLY A 88 -3.86 -4.03 -9.25
C GLY A 88 -4.14 -4.62 -10.63
N VAL A 89 -3.78 -5.89 -10.82
CA VAL A 89 -4.16 -6.68 -11.99
C VAL A 89 -5.53 -7.28 -11.72
N ALA A 90 -6.50 -6.96 -12.58
CA ALA A 90 -7.84 -7.54 -12.47
C ALA A 90 -7.76 -9.07 -12.61
N ALA A 91 -8.50 -9.79 -11.76
CA ALA A 91 -8.66 -11.23 -11.88
C ALA A 91 -9.63 -11.63 -13.00
#